data_AF-A0A3S4HY58-F1
#
_entry.id   AF-A0A3S4HY58-F1
#
_cell.length_a   1.000
_cell.length_b   1.000
_cell.length_c   1.000
_cell.angle_alpha   90.00
_cell.angle_beta   90.00
_cell.angle_gamma   90.00
#
_symmetry.space_group_name_H-M   'P 1'
#
loop_
_entity.id
_entity.type
_entity.pdbx_description
1 polymer ?
#
loop_
_entity_poly.entity_id
_entity_poly.type
_entity_poly.pdbx_seq_one_letter_code
_entity_poly.pdbx_strand_id
1 'polypeptide(L)' 'MALGALRALQTAGKADVMVVGFDGTPDGEKAVKDGKLAATIAQLPDQIGAKGVEVADKVLERRKSSGQISG' A
#
# COMPACT_ATOMS: atom_id res chain seq x y z
N MET A 1 1.55 -3.46 8.12
CA MET A 1 2.54 -3.93 9.16
C MET A 1 2.74 -3.01 10.38
N ALA A 2 2.49 -1.69 10.32
CA ALA A 2 2.92 -0.75 11.37
C ALA A 2 2.34 -0.96 12.79
N LEU A 3 1.13 -1.51 12.91
CA LEU A 3 0.52 -1.74 14.23
C LEU A 3 1.30 -2.74 15.10
N GLY A 4 1.95 -3.73 14.48
CA GLY A 4 2.79 -4.69 15.21
C GLY A 4 4.05 -4.05 15.79
N ALA A 5 4.72 -3.21 14.98
CA ALA A 5 5.90 -2.45 15.41
C ALA A 5 5.54 -1.46 16.54
N LEU A 6 4.42 -0.76 16.41
CA LEU A 6 3.90 0.12 17.45
C LEU A 6 3.69 -0.62 18.78
N ARG A 7 3.06 -1.81 18.74
CA ARG A 7 2.87 -2.63 19.96
C ARG A 7 4.20 -3.08 20.56
N ALA A 8 5.17 -3.47 19.74
CA ALA A 8 6.50 -3.85 20.25
C ALA A 8 7.20 -2.69 20.96
N LEU A 9 7.12 -1.47 20.42
CA LEU A 9 7.69 -0.27 21.02
C LEU A 9 7.01 0.09 22.35
N GLN A 10 5.68 -0.04 22.41
CA GLN A 10 4.91 0.17 23.64
C GLN A 10 5.31 -0.83 24.74
N THR A 11 5.42 -2.13 24.41
CA THR A 11 5.89 -3.16 25.34
C THR A 11 7.32 -2.90 25.81
N ALA A 12 8.18 -2.35 24.94
CA ALA A 12 9.55 -1.99 25.29
C ALA A 12 9.67 -0.66 26.05
N GLY A 13 8.55 0.03 26.36
CA GLY A 13 8.54 1.32 27.05
C GLY A 13 9.15 2.46 26.23
N LYS A 14 9.25 2.31 24.90
CA LYS A 14 9.85 3.31 24.00
C LYS A 14 8.78 4.22 23.42
N ALA A 15 8.55 5.35 24.09
CA ALA A 15 7.55 6.34 23.65
C ALA A 15 8.09 7.36 22.63
N ASP A 16 9.41 7.54 22.55
CA ASP A 16 10.05 8.57 21.72
C ASP A 16 10.39 8.06 20.30
N VAL A 17 9.49 7.25 19.73
CA VAL A 17 9.69 6.65 18.40
C VAL A 17 8.47 6.95 17.54
N MET A 18 8.69 7.72 16.48
CA MET A 18 7.66 8.01 15.49
C MET A 18 7.44 6.80 14.56
N VAL A 19 6.19 6.37 14.43
CA VAL A 19 5.80 5.23 13.59
C VAL A 19 4.83 5.69 12.52
N VAL A 20 5.15 5.40 11.26
CA VAL A 20 4.30 5.67 10.09
C VAL A 20 3.86 4.35 9.47
N GLY A 21 2.57 4.25 9.20
CA GLY A 21 1.94 3.11 8.52
C GLY A 21 1.91 3.25 7.01
N PHE A 22 1.78 2.09 6.38
CA PHE A 22 1.38 1.91 5.00
C PHE A 22 0.15 0.98 5.04
N ASP A 23 -0.72 1.04 4.04
CA ASP A 23 -1.99 0.29 3.84
C ASP A 23 -3.23 1.17 4.08
N GLY A 24 -3.22 2.09 5.07
CA GLY A 24 -4.36 2.95 5.40
C GLY A 24 -5.63 2.19 5.81
N THR A 25 -5.47 1.04 6.47
CA THR A 25 -6.62 0.26 6.97
C THR A 25 -7.40 1.02 8.05
N PRO A 26 -8.67 0.64 8.33
CA PRO A 26 -9.47 1.26 9.39
C PRO A 26 -8.77 1.26 10.76
N ASP A 27 -8.05 0.19 11.10
CA ASP A 27 -7.27 0.11 12.34
C ASP A 27 -6.08 1.08 12.33
N GLY A 28 -5.43 1.25 11.18
CA GLY A 28 -4.35 2.22 10.99
C GLY A 28 -4.86 3.65 11.15
N GLU A 29 -6.00 3.99 10.53
CA GLU A 29 -6.64 5.30 10.69
C GLU A 29 -7.05 5.56 12.14
N LYS A 30 -7.64 4.55 12.79
CA LYS A 30 -8.02 4.66 14.21
C LYS A 30 -6.79 4.89 15.07
N ALA A 31 -5.68 4.19 14.82
CA ALA A 31 -4.45 4.38 15.57
C ALA A 31 -3.82 5.78 15.36
N VAL A 32 -3.99 6.39 14.18
CA VAL A 32 -3.62 7.80 13.94
C VAL A 32 -4.53 8.74 14.72
N LYS A 33 -5.85 8.54 14.66
CA LYS A 33 -6.84 9.34 15.42
C LYS A 33 -6.64 9.25 16.94
N ASP A 34 -6.26 8.07 17.42
CA ASP A 34 -5.94 7.80 18.82
C ASP A 34 -4.54 8.34 19.23
N GLY A 35 -3.79 8.96 18.32
CA GLY A 35 -2.45 9.54 18.57
C GLY A 35 -1.33 8.52 18.76
N LYS A 36 -1.56 7.24 18.43
CA LYS A 36 -0.60 6.15 18.61
C LYS A 36 0.30 5.94 17.39
N LEU A 37 -0.21 6.20 16.19
CA LEU A 37 0.57 6.27 14.95
C LEU A 37 0.66 7.73 14.50
N ALA A 38 1.82 8.13 13.96
CA ALA A 38 1.98 9.48 13.46
C ALA A 38 1.26 9.70 12.13
N ALA A 39 1.24 8.69 11.26
CA ALA A 39 0.50 8.72 10.00
C ALA A 39 0.26 7.29 9.48
N THR A 40 -0.62 7.16 8.49
CA THR A 40 -0.75 5.96 7.66
C THR A 40 -1.00 6.37 6.22
N ILE A 41 -0.31 5.73 5.28
CA ILE A 41 -0.46 5.98 3.84
C ILE A 41 -1.48 5.00 3.29
N ALA A 42 -2.62 5.52 2.82
CA ALA A 42 -3.66 4.70 2.21
C ALA A 42 -3.25 4.18 0.84
N GLN A 43 -3.47 2.89 0.62
CA GLN A 43 -3.38 2.31 -0.71
C GLN A 43 -4.72 2.48 -1.43
N LEU A 44 -4.67 2.64 -2.75
CA LEU A 44 -5.85 2.64 -3.63
C LEU A 44 -5.86 1.33 -4.44
N PRO A 45 -6.04 0.15 -3.80
CA PRO A 45 -5.87 -1.15 -4.46
C PRO A 45 -6.77 -1.33 -5.68
N ASP A 46 -7.99 -0.78 -5.65
CA ASP A 46 -8.92 -0.82 -6.78
C ASP A 46 -8.35 -0.07 -8.00
N GLN A 47 -7.77 1.12 -7.79
CA GLN A 47 -7.14 1.88 -8.88
C GLN A 47 -5.87 1.21 -9.37
N ILE A 48 -5.06 0.66 -8.47
CA ILE A 48 -3.85 -0.08 -8.82
C ILE A 48 -4.21 -1.30 -9.67
N GLY A 49 -5.24 -2.05 -9.27
CA GLY A 49 -5.74 -3.21 -10.01
C GLY A 49 -6.30 -2.82 -11.39
N ALA A 50 -7.16 -1.79 -11.44
CA ALA A 50 -7.70 -1.27 -12.69
C ALA A 50 -6.59 -0.82 -13.65
N LYS A 51 -5.58 -0.09 -13.13
CA LYS A 51 -4.43 0.35 -13.92
C LYS A 51 -3.59 -0.83 -14.40
N GLY A 52 -3.42 -1.85 -13.57
CA GLY A 52 -2.70 -3.07 -13.94
C GLY A 52 -3.34 -3.77 -15.13
N VAL A 53 -4.67 -3.92 -15.13
CA VAL A 53 -5.41 -4.50 -16.26
C VAL A 53 -5.32 -3.61 -17.50
N GLU A 54 -5.48 -2.29 -17.36
CA GLU A 54 -5.34 -1.33 -18.48
C GLU A 54 -3.96 -1.42 -19.13
N VAL A 55 -2.89 -1.54 -18.33
CA VAL A 55 -1.52 -1.68 -18.83
C VAL A 55 -1.34 -3.03 -19.54
N ALA A 56 -1.88 -4.12 -18.98
CA ALA A 56 -1.81 -5.44 -19.60
C ALA A 56 -2.50 -5.46 -20.98
N ASP A 57 -3.68 -4.84 -21.09
CA ASP A 57 -4.42 -4.74 -22.35
C ASP A 57 -3.64 -3.95 -23.41
N LYS A 58 -3.10 -2.77 -23.05
CA LYS A 58 -2.24 -1.96 -23.93
C LYS A 58 -1.01 -2.71 -24.43
N VAL A 59 -0.40 -3.55 -23.59
CA VAL A 59 0.74 -4.39 -23.99
C VAL A 59 0.30 -5.43 -25.02
N LEU A 60 -0.85 -6.07 -24.82
CA LEU A 60 -1.41 -7.04 -25.77
C LEU A 60 -1.78 -6.38 -27.11
N GLU A 61 -2.42 -5.22 -27.08
CA GLU A 61 -2.75 -4.44 -28.29
C GLU A 61 -1.48 -4.05 -29.05
N ARG A 62 -0.47 -3.51 -28.36
CA ARG A 62 0.83 -3.17 -28.98
C ARG A 62 1.49 -4.39 -29.61
N ARG A 63 1.43 -5.57 -28.97
CA ARG A 63 1.97 -6.82 -29.54
C ARG A 63 1.19 -7.27 -30.78
N LYS A 64 -0.14 -7.11 -30.79
CA LYS A 64 -0.98 -7.39 -31.97
C LYS A 64 -0.67 -6.42 -33.13
N SER A 65 -0.55 -5.12 -32.85
CA SER A 65 -0.32 -4.09 -33.87
C SER A 65 1.10 -4.06 -34.43
N SER A 66 2.09 -4.54 -33.67
CA SER A 66 3.49 -4.62 -34.10
C SER A 66 3.83 -5.88 -34.90
N GLY A 67 2.86 -6.75 -35.18
CA GLY A 67 3.08 -7.89 -36.09
C GLY A 67 4.16 -8.86 -35.63
N GLN A 68 4.49 -8.91 -34.33
CA GLN A 68 5.43 -9.89 -33.80
C GLN A 68 4.68 -11.18 -33.44
N ILE A 69 4.06 -11.78 -34.46
CA ILE A 69 3.84 -13.22 -34.52
C ILE A 69 5.03 -13.77 -35.32
N SER A 70 6.15 -13.93 -34.64
CA SER A 70 7.21 -14.84 -35.07
C SER A 70 7.30 -15.88 -33.97
N GLY A 71 7.05 -17.13 -34.37
CA GLY A 71 6.91 -18.29 -33.47
C GLY A 71 8.15 -18.66 -32.68
#